data_AF-A0A0P9T7T7-F1
#
_entry.id   AF-A0A0P9T7T7-F1
#
_cell.length_a   1.000
_cell.length_b   1.000
_cell.length_c   1.000
_cell.angle_alpha   90.00
_cell.angle_beta   90.00
_cell.angle_gamma   90.00
#
_symmetry.space_group_name_H-M   'P 1'
#
loop_
_entity.id
_entity.type
_entity.pdbx_description
1 polymer ?
#
loop_
_entity_poly.entity_id
_entity_poly.type
_entity_poly.pdbx_seq_one_letter_code
_entity_poly.pdbx_strand_id
1 'polypeptide(L)'
;MLSNQSKREFEQLIEQRLGLNFEQFTRAVMLAQSEFSAFLKADDKERSELLEKLTNTAIYSQLGRRAYSKSKEAEEALKTLTAQASNIVPLAPELLAKLEQRLNDAQQQLKAHQAQQRQLEIKQQWLIELHRLRDEQLAAQEAITRAQQAWDDQSGARQTLGQLEGLGPQRHRFARRVTLNAQLNPLAEQILQHQQQQASLQDQQRQLETRRTQAQASLLEAQQTHSSAKPLLQQAFDTQNTLNHLAQELAKVSDLHLQTGQLCTEGQTSLHILLDQQQLVSQRLERIAGQLEHSSELAPLAQAWSAWRDRLKSLTLIANRLKHGQSELPALQQRASTADQQLTEQRNALELLYREADCEVDAVTEQVQILGSLLQDNRKQQRAFEDLARLWTSQQDVDRQLADLAQQQQSAQQQREQLNSEGIRVRDELTVAEQTLTVTRQLLERQRLARSASVEELRVQLQDDQPCPVCGSIEHPWHQPEALLESLTQHDDNEQASAQKAVDQLTEQRNQLREQVGGVIARQKELLRQHEQLTLRHQTLAPDLESHPLAAQLLDHDPGKRDSWLSQQLNNLSEVITRDDNARKRC
;
A
#
# COMPACT_ATOMS: atom_id res chain seq x y z
N MET A 1 70.41 87.78 -119.82
CA MET A 1 71.77 88.35 -119.95
C MET A 1 72.55 88.01 -118.70
N LEU A 2 73.74 87.42 -118.85
CA LEU A 2 74.54 86.86 -117.76
C LEU A 2 75.07 87.91 -116.77
N SER A 3 74.88 87.58 -115.49
CA SER A 3 75.73 87.79 -114.32
C SER A 3 76.22 89.19 -113.89
N ASN A 4 75.62 89.68 -112.78
CA ASN A 4 76.27 90.59 -111.80
C ASN A 4 76.45 89.94 -110.41
N GLN A 5 75.72 88.86 -110.08
CA GLN A 5 75.85 88.16 -108.79
C GLN A 5 77.15 87.35 -108.69
N SER A 6 77.63 86.74 -109.78
CA SER A 6 78.89 85.96 -109.71
C SER A 6 80.12 86.84 -109.50
N LYS A 7 80.06 88.15 -109.81
CA LYS A 7 81.20 89.06 -109.62
C LYS A 7 81.41 89.41 -108.15
N ARG A 8 80.33 89.70 -107.40
CA ARG A 8 80.40 90.00 -105.96
C ARG A 8 80.75 88.78 -105.11
N GLU A 9 80.18 87.61 -105.43
CA GLU A 9 80.57 86.37 -104.75
C GLU A 9 82.03 86.02 -105.01
N PHE A 10 82.53 86.24 -106.23
CA PHE A 10 83.94 86.00 -106.56
C PHE A 10 84.88 87.00 -105.88
N GLU A 11 84.52 88.29 -105.80
CA GLU A 11 85.25 89.29 -105.00
C GLU A 11 85.32 88.90 -103.51
N GLN A 12 84.20 88.46 -102.92
CA GLN A 12 84.17 87.99 -101.54
C GLN A 12 84.99 86.71 -101.33
N LEU A 13 85.00 85.79 -102.31
CA LEU A 13 85.81 84.57 -102.25
C LEU A 13 87.31 84.87 -102.41
N ILE A 14 87.69 85.85 -103.24
CA ILE A 14 89.07 86.33 -103.35
C ILE A 14 89.54 86.89 -102.01
N GLU A 15 88.74 87.75 -101.36
CA GLU A 15 89.06 88.29 -100.04
C GLU A 15 89.17 87.21 -98.96
N GLN A 16 88.25 86.23 -98.96
CA GLN A 16 88.28 85.12 -97.99
C GLN A 16 89.48 84.18 -98.18
N ARG A 17 89.98 84.00 -99.41
CA ARG A 17 91.09 83.09 -99.71
C ARG A 17 92.46 83.75 -99.61
N LEU A 18 92.59 85.02 -99.99
CA LEU A 18 93.84 85.78 -99.90
C LEU A 18 94.01 86.51 -98.56
N GLY A 19 92.93 86.67 -97.79
CA GLY A 19 92.95 87.39 -96.50
C GLY A 19 93.11 88.91 -96.63
N LEU A 20 93.18 89.43 -97.86
CA LEU A 20 93.39 90.85 -98.19
C LEU A 20 92.41 91.25 -99.29
N ASN A 21 91.81 92.44 -99.17
CA ASN A 21 91.02 93.02 -100.27
C ASN A 21 91.91 93.60 -101.38
N PHE A 22 91.32 93.93 -102.53
CA PHE A 22 92.06 94.39 -103.71
C PHE A 22 92.97 95.58 -103.40
N GLU A 23 92.47 96.60 -102.67
CA GLU A 23 93.26 97.77 -102.26
C GLU A 23 94.38 97.42 -101.28
N GLN A 24 94.15 96.45 -100.38
CA GLN A 24 95.15 95.97 -99.43
C GLN A 24 96.22 95.12 -100.12
N PHE A 25 95.86 94.37 -101.17
CA PHE A 25 96.78 93.56 -101.97
C PHE A 25 97.74 94.42 -102.80
N THR A 26 97.25 95.46 -103.47
CA THR A 26 98.12 96.42 -104.19
C THR A 26 99.02 97.20 -103.23
N ARG A 27 98.55 97.52 -102.02
CA ARG A 27 99.36 98.24 -101.02
C ARG A 27 100.42 97.39 -100.32
N ALA A 28 100.20 96.08 -100.16
CA ALA A 28 101.09 95.19 -99.41
C ALA A 28 101.97 94.27 -100.28
N VAL A 29 101.58 93.95 -101.52
CA VAL A 29 102.24 92.89 -102.33
C VAL A 29 102.69 93.36 -103.72
N MET A 30 101.96 94.26 -104.40
CA MET A 30 102.27 94.70 -105.77
C MET A 30 102.77 96.15 -105.82
N LEU A 31 104.09 96.36 -105.68
CA LEU A 31 104.70 97.70 -105.64
C LEU A 31 104.77 98.35 -107.04
N ALA A 32 103.72 99.07 -107.45
CA ALA A 32 103.75 99.99 -108.58
C ALA A 32 104.39 101.33 -108.18
N GLN A 33 105.15 101.95 -109.10
CA GLN A 33 105.86 103.21 -108.88
C GLN A 33 104.86 104.33 -108.52
N SER A 34 104.92 104.82 -107.27
CA SER A 34 104.23 105.99 -106.66
C SER A 34 103.13 105.80 -105.59
N GLU A 35 102.76 104.58 -105.15
CA GLU A 35 101.66 104.40 -104.15
C GLU A 35 102.03 104.15 -102.66
N PHE A 36 103.31 104.09 -102.27
CA PHE A 36 103.69 103.86 -100.86
C PHE A 36 103.27 105.01 -99.91
N SER A 37 103.13 106.23 -100.43
CA SER A 37 102.74 107.42 -99.66
C SER A 37 101.29 107.38 -99.15
N ALA A 38 100.42 106.55 -99.74
CA ALA A 38 99.05 106.36 -99.27
C ALA A 38 98.97 105.59 -97.94
N PHE A 39 99.92 104.68 -97.66
CA PHE A 39 99.96 103.92 -96.40
C PHE A 39 100.34 104.78 -95.18
N LEU A 40 101.13 105.83 -95.38
CA LEU A 40 101.51 106.75 -94.29
C LEU A 40 100.40 107.75 -93.92
N LYS A 41 99.43 107.98 -94.82
CA LYS A 41 98.36 109.00 -94.67
C LYS A 41 96.98 108.47 -94.27
N ALA A 42 96.79 107.15 -94.15
CA ALA A 42 95.50 106.57 -93.72
C ALA A 42 95.18 106.89 -92.25
N ASP A 43 93.90 107.10 -91.95
CA ASP A 43 93.40 107.53 -90.64
C ASP A 43 93.40 106.37 -89.62
N ASP A 44 93.50 106.68 -88.33
CA ASP A 44 93.82 105.69 -87.27
C ASP A 44 92.86 104.48 -87.25
N LYS A 45 91.60 104.67 -87.66
CA LYS A 45 90.60 103.59 -87.70
C LYS A 45 90.87 102.59 -88.82
N GLU A 46 91.22 103.07 -90.01
CA GLU A 46 91.58 102.24 -91.16
C GLU A 46 92.93 101.55 -90.93
N ARG A 47 93.86 102.26 -90.30
CA ARG A 47 95.14 101.70 -89.85
C ARG A 47 94.93 100.58 -88.81
N SER A 48 94.02 100.81 -87.86
CA SER A 48 93.67 99.83 -86.81
C SER A 48 93.03 98.58 -87.41
N GLU A 49 92.11 98.71 -88.38
CA GLU A 49 91.51 97.56 -89.07
C GLU A 49 92.53 96.76 -89.89
N LEU A 50 93.48 97.43 -90.54
CA LEU A 50 94.55 96.78 -91.31
C LEU A 50 95.53 96.06 -90.38
N LEU A 51 95.90 96.67 -89.26
CA LEU A 51 96.76 96.07 -88.23
C LEU A 51 96.06 94.93 -87.47
N GLU A 52 94.76 95.05 -87.17
CA GLU A 52 93.96 94.00 -86.50
C GLU A 52 93.89 92.73 -87.36
N LYS A 53 93.76 92.88 -88.69
CA LYS A 53 93.76 91.75 -89.65
C LYS A 53 95.16 91.17 -89.90
N LEU A 54 96.22 91.99 -89.85
CA LEU A 54 97.62 91.53 -89.96
C LEU A 54 98.14 90.82 -88.69
N THR A 55 97.58 91.15 -87.51
CA THR A 55 98.04 90.62 -86.21
C THR A 55 97.08 89.64 -85.54
N ASN A 56 95.94 89.34 -86.18
CA ASN A 56 94.91 88.39 -85.72
C ASN A 56 94.33 88.71 -84.33
N THR A 57 94.04 89.98 -84.05
CA THR A 57 93.58 90.49 -82.74
C THR A 57 92.05 90.75 -82.63
N ALA A 58 91.24 90.13 -83.49
CA ALA A 58 89.79 90.33 -83.61
C ALA A 58 88.93 90.03 -82.36
N ILE A 59 89.50 89.37 -81.35
CA ILE A 59 88.80 88.91 -80.14
C ILE A 59 88.32 90.08 -79.26
N TYR A 60 89.05 91.20 -79.22
CA TYR A 60 88.70 92.34 -78.35
C TYR A 60 87.47 93.12 -78.83
N SER A 61 87.26 93.21 -80.15
CA SER A 61 86.06 93.81 -80.73
C SER A 61 84.79 93.02 -80.36
N GLN A 62 84.91 91.69 -80.28
CA GLN A 62 83.80 90.81 -79.86
C GLN A 62 83.45 90.98 -78.37
N LEU A 63 84.46 91.12 -77.51
CA LEU A 63 84.27 91.42 -76.08
C LEU A 63 83.54 92.74 -75.86
N GLY A 64 83.90 93.80 -76.60
CA GLY A 64 83.23 95.10 -76.55
C GLY A 64 81.73 95.01 -76.90
N ARG A 65 81.38 94.28 -77.97
CA ARG A 65 79.97 94.07 -78.35
C ARG A 65 79.18 93.32 -77.29
N ARG A 66 79.79 92.30 -76.66
CA ARG A 66 79.12 91.48 -75.65
C ARG A 66 78.82 92.27 -74.36
N ALA A 67 79.71 93.17 -73.95
CA ALA A 67 79.49 94.05 -72.81
C ALA A 67 78.31 95.02 -73.03
N TYR A 68 78.21 95.61 -74.23
CA TYR A 68 77.11 96.52 -74.58
C TYR A 68 75.74 95.80 -74.61
N SER A 69 75.69 94.59 -75.18
CA SER A 69 74.46 93.78 -75.19
C SER A 69 73.92 93.53 -73.78
N LYS A 70 74.80 93.16 -72.85
CA LYS A 70 74.42 92.85 -71.46
C LYS A 70 73.92 94.09 -70.70
N SER A 71 74.47 95.26 -70.98
CA SER A 71 74.00 96.53 -70.40
C SER A 71 72.58 96.85 -70.85
N LYS A 72 72.30 96.69 -72.16
CA LYS A 72 70.99 96.99 -72.73
C LYS A 72 69.90 96.05 -72.20
N GLU A 73 70.20 94.76 -72.06
CA GLU A 73 69.29 93.77 -71.47
C GLU A 73 68.89 94.12 -70.02
N ALA A 74 69.85 94.59 -69.21
CA ALA A 74 69.59 94.99 -67.83
C ALA A 74 68.71 96.26 -67.76
N GLU A 75 68.91 97.20 -68.67
CA GLU A 75 68.13 98.44 -68.75
C GLU A 75 66.67 98.18 -69.14
N GLU A 76 66.43 97.27 -70.10
CA GLU A 76 65.10 96.85 -70.49
C GLU A 76 64.36 96.10 -69.37
N ALA A 77 65.06 95.25 -68.59
CA ALA A 77 64.48 94.55 -67.44
C ALA A 77 64.07 95.49 -66.30
N LEU A 78 64.83 96.56 -66.05
CA LEU A 78 64.48 97.56 -65.04
C LEU A 78 63.24 98.36 -65.48
N LYS A 79 63.16 98.69 -66.77
CA LYS A 79 62.01 99.40 -67.35
C LYS A 79 60.70 98.62 -67.19
N THR A 80 60.71 97.30 -67.42
CA THR A 80 59.52 96.45 -67.27
C THR A 80 59.08 96.32 -65.81
N LEU A 81 60.00 96.13 -64.86
CA LEU A 81 59.66 96.07 -63.43
C LEU A 81 59.08 97.39 -62.92
N THR A 82 59.61 98.53 -63.38
CA THR A 82 59.10 99.85 -62.98
C THR A 82 57.68 100.09 -63.51
N ALA A 83 57.39 99.66 -64.74
CA ALA A 83 56.05 99.75 -65.33
C ALA A 83 55.03 98.82 -64.62
N GLN A 84 55.47 97.65 -64.12
CA GLN A 84 54.62 96.76 -63.33
C GLN A 84 54.29 97.35 -61.96
N ALA A 85 55.26 98.00 -61.30
CA ALA A 85 55.04 98.65 -60.01
C ALA A 85 54.10 99.86 -60.10
N SER A 86 54.12 100.62 -61.20
CA SER A 86 53.23 101.78 -61.39
C SER A 86 51.74 101.42 -61.52
N ASN A 87 51.39 100.16 -61.79
CA ASN A 87 49.99 99.71 -61.88
C ASN A 87 49.39 99.26 -60.53
N ILE A 88 50.17 99.27 -59.44
CA ILE A 88 49.69 98.91 -58.10
C ILE A 88 49.64 100.18 -57.26
N VAL A 89 48.45 100.78 -57.16
CA VAL A 89 48.22 101.92 -56.24
C VAL A 89 47.92 101.35 -54.85
N PRO A 90 48.81 101.50 -53.84
CA PRO A 90 48.52 101.08 -52.49
C PRO A 90 47.35 101.90 -51.91
N LEU A 91 46.43 101.22 -51.22
CA LEU A 91 45.30 101.86 -50.52
C LEU A 91 45.83 102.88 -49.51
N ALA A 92 45.19 104.05 -49.42
CA ALA A 92 45.60 105.06 -48.44
C ALA A 92 45.52 104.48 -47.02
N PRO A 93 46.54 104.71 -46.16
CA PRO A 93 46.62 104.12 -44.83
C PRO A 93 45.39 104.45 -43.95
N GLU A 94 44.74 105.59 -44.19
CA GLU A 94 43.51 105.99 -43.51
C GLU A 94 42.29 105.11 -43.84
N LEU A 95 42.18 104.62 -45.08
CA LEU A 95 41.08 103.75 -45.50
C LEU A 95 41.25 102.34 -44.93
N LEU A 96 42.48 101.83 -44.85
CA LEU A 96 42.80 100.56 -44.21
C LEU A 96 42.46 100.62 -42.71
N ALA A 97 42.90 101.65 -42.01
CA ALA A 97 42.60 101.82 -40.58
C ALA A 97 41.09 101.85 -40.30
N LYS A 98 40.29 102.52 -41.15
CA LYS A 98 38.82 102.54 -41.03
C LYS A 98 38.17 101.17 -41.26
N LEU A 99 38.68 100.39 -42.21
CA LEU A 99 38.17 99.05 -42.50
C LEU A 99 38.55 98.06 -41.39
N GLU A 100 39.78 98.13 -40.87
CA GLU A 100 40.23 97.33 -39.73
C GLU A 100 39.42 97.64 -38.47
N GLN A 101 39.12 98.92 -38.21
CA GLN A 101 38.26 99.31 -37.08
C GLN A 101 36.85 98.74 -37.23
N ARG A 102 36.23 98.85 -38.42
CA ARG A 102 34.91 98.26 -38.70
C ARG A 102 34.88 96.75 -38.54
N LEU A 103 35.94 96.06 -38.98
CA LEU A 103 36.06 94.62 -38.83
C LEU A 103 36.17 94.22 -37.36
N ASN A 104 36.96 94.95 -36.57
CA ASN A 104 37.10 94.70 -35.14
C ASN A 104 35.78 94.95 -34.39
N ASP A 105 35.09 96.06 -34.69
CA ASP A 105 33.78 96.37 -34.11
C ASP A 105 32.75 95.28 -34.44
N ALA A 106 32.69 94.84 -35.70
CA ALA A 106 31.80 93.76 -36.12
C ALA A 106 32.14 92.42 -35.44
N GLN A 107 33.42 92.11 -35.26
CA GLN A 107 33.85 90.92 -34.53
C GLN A 107 33.47 90.96 -33.05
N GLN A 108 33.57 92.14 -32.41
CA GLN A 108 33.14 92.32 -31.02
C GLN A 108 31.62 92.19 -30.89
N GLN A 109 30.85 92.78 -31.81
CA GLN A 109 29.39 92.64 -31.84
C GLN A 109 28.95 91.17 -32.04
N LEU A 110 29.60 90.45 -32.96
CA LEU A 110 29.33 89.02 -33.18
C LEU A 110 29.56 88.21 -31.89
N LYS A 111 30.69 88.43 -31.20
CA LYS A 111 31.00 87.74 -29.94
C LYS A 111 29.97 88.06 -28.85
N ALA A 112 29.54 89.31 -28.74
CA ALA A 112 28.51 89.73 -27.78
C ALA A 112 27.16 89.05 -28.05
N HIS A 113 26.71 89.02 -29.31
CA HIS A 113 25.47 88.34 -29.69
C HIS A 113 25.53 86.82 -29.53
N GLN A 114 26.67 86.19 -29.83
CA GLN A 114 26.88 84.76 -29.58
C GLN A 114 26.81 84.42 -28.08
N ALA A 115 27.37 85.28 -27.22
CA ALA A 115 27.27 85.10 -25.78
C ALA A 115 25.82 85.26 -25.28
N GLN A 116 25.09 86.26 -25.78
CA GLN A 116 23.67 86.46 -25.46
C GLN A 116 22.81 85.27 -25.93
N GLN A 117 23.04 84.77 -27.14
CA GLN A 117 22.34 83.59 -27.67
C GLN A 117 22.56 82.37 -26.75
N ARG A 118 23.80 82.07 -26.38
CA ARG A 118 24.12 80.97 -25.46
C ARG A 118 23.41 81.12 -24.11
N GLN A 119 23.36 82.35 -23.56
CA GLN A 119 22.64 82.60 -22.31
C GLN A 119 21.13 82.35 -22.45
N LEU A 120 20.53 82.70 -23.58
CA LEU A 120 19.11 82.45 -23.84
C LEU A 120 18.82 80.96 -24.05
N GLU A 121 19.70 80.24 -24.74
CA GLU A 121 19.60 78.78 -24.92
C GLU A 121 19.63 78.05 -23.59
N ILE A 122 20.53 78.42 -22.67
CA ILE A 122 20.58 77.84 -21.32
C ILE A 122 19.28 78.12 -20.55
N LYS A 123 18.76 79.35 -20.61
CA LYS A 123 17.48 79.70 -19.97
C LYS A 123 16.30 78.91 -20.54
N GLN A 124 16.28 78.70 -21.85
CA GLN A 124 15.25 77.91 -22.52
C GLN A 124 15.32 76.45 -22.09
N GLN A 125 16.51 75.85 -22.07
CA GLN A 125 16.72 74.48 -21.59
C GLN A 125 16.26 74.32 -20.14
N TRP A 126 16.61 75.26 -19.26
CA TRP A 126 16.16 75.26 -17.88
C TRP A 126 14.63 75.32 -17.76
N LEU A 127 13.96 76.17 -18.55
CA LEU A 127 12.50 76.24 -18.56
C LEU A 127 11.88 74.92 -19.05
N ILE A 128 12.44 74.28 -20.07
CA ILE A 128 11.95 72.98 -20.57
C ILE A 128 12.04 71.92 -19.47
N GLU A 129 13.20 71.81 -18.81
CA GLU A 129 13.40 70.85 -17.71
C GLU A 129 12.47 71.15 -16.52
N LEU A 130 12.26 72.42 -16.18
CA LEU A 130 11.34 72.80 -15.11
C LEU A 130 9.90 72.36 -15.39
N HIS A 131 9.41 72.53 -16.63
CA HIS A 131 8.08 72.09 -17.01
C HIS A 131 7.98 70.56 -16.96
N ARG A 132 8.98 69.85 -17.49
CA ARG A 132 9.04 68.39 -17.44
C ARG A 132 8.96 67.86 -16.00
N LEU A 133 9.79 68.38 -15.10
CA LEU A 133 9.81 67.96 -13.70
C LEU A 133 8.49 68.27 -12.99
N ARG A 134 7.83 69.37 -13.34
CA ARG A 134 6.52 69.72 -12.79
C ARG A 134 5.43 68.76 -13.24
N ASP A 135 5.45 68.35 -14.51
CA ASP A 135 4.50 67.38 -15.04
C ASP A 135 4.72 66.00 -14.41
N GLU A 136 5.98 65.57 -14.26
CA GLU A 136 6.34 64.33 -13.56
C GLU A 136 5.89 64.35 -12.09
N GLN A 137 6.06 65.47 -11.38
CA GLN A 137 5.58 65.63 -10.00
C GLN A 137 4.05 65.50 -9.92
N LEU A 138 3.31 66.16 -10.81
CA LEU A 138 1.85 66.10 -10.84
C LEU A 138 1.35 64.68 -11.13
N ALA A 139 1.96 64.00 -12.10
CA ALA A 139 1.61 62.61 -12.42
C ALA A 139 1.87 61.67 -11.24
N ALA A 140 2.98 61.84 -10.53
CA ALA A 140 3.28 61.06 -9.33
C ALA A 140 2.27 61.33 -8.19
N GLN A 141 1.88 62.59 -8.01
CA GLN A 141 0.88 62.98 -7.00
C GLN A 141 -0.47 62.31 -7.30
N GLU A 142 -0.93 62.34 -8.56
CA GLU A 142 -2.15 61.67 -8.97
C GLU A 142 -2.09 60.15 -8.76
N ALA A 143 -0.96 59.53 -9.09
CA ALA A 143 -0.77 58.09 -8.90
C ALA A 143 -0.88 57.69 -7.42
N ILE A 144 -0.28 58.47 -6.52
CA ILE A 144 -0.38 58.27 -5.07
C ILE A 144 -1.83 58.38 -4.61
N THR A 145 -2.56 59.43 -5.04
CA THR A 145 -3.96 59.61 -4.67
C THR A 145 -4.84 58.46 -5.15
N ARG A 146 -4.65 57.99 -6.39
CA ARG A 146 -5.39 56.83 -6.92
C ARG A 146 -5.08 55.55 -6.14
N ALA A 147 -3.81 55.33 -5.78
CA ALA A 147 -3.41 54.16 -4.99
C ALA A 147 -4.01 54.20 -3.58
N GLN A 148 -4.06 55.38 -2.94
CA GLN A 148 -4.68 55.57 -1.63
C GLN A 148 -6.19 55.33 -1.68
N GLN A 149 -6.89 55.84 -2.69
CA GLN A 149 -8.32 55.57 -2.88
C GLN A 149 -8.58 54.08 -3.07
N ALA A 150 -7.83 53.40 -3.95
CA ALA A 150 -7.95 51.97 -4.14
C ALA A 150 -7.65 51.17 -2.85
N TRP A 151 -6.71 51.65 -2.03
CA TRP A 151 -6.45 51.07 -0.72
C TRP A 151 -7.66 51.26 0.20
N ASP A 152 -8.20 52.46 0.31
CA ASP A 152 -9.31 52.77 1.23
C ASP A 152 -10.61 52.05 0.84
N ASP A 153 -10.91 51.96 -0.46
CA ASP A 153 -12.06 51.23 -1.00
C ASP A 153 -12.04 49.74 -0.60
N GLN A 154 -10.85 49.16 -0.43
CA GLN A 154 -10.65 47.76 -0.04
C GLN A 154 -10.58 47.55 1.49
N SER A 155 -10.85 48.57 2.30
CA SER A 155 -10.79 48.50 3.77
C SER A 155 -11.71 47.43 4.36
N GLY A 156 -12.95 47.32 3.87
CA GLY A 156 -13.91 46.32 4.35
C GLY A 156 -13.47 44.87 4.04
N ALA A 157 -12.86 44.64 2.88
CA ALA A 157 -12.32 43.33 2.52
C ALA A 157 -11.15 42.94 3.42
N ARG A 158 -10.23 43.88 3.71
CA ARG A 158 -9.11 43.64 4.65
C ARG A 158 -9.58 43.37 6.07
N GLN A 159 -10.57 44.10 6.56
CA GLN A 159 -11.16 43.84 7.89
C GLN A 159 -11.79 42.45 7.95
N THR A 160 -12.54 42.07 6.91
CA THR A 160 -13.13 40.73 6.81
C THR A 160 -12.06 39.64 6.79
N LEU A 161 -10.99 39.83 6.02
CA LEU A 161 -9.86 38.91 5.98
C LEU A 161 -9.21 38.76 7.36
N GLY A 162 -8.94 39.86 8.06
CA GLY A 162 -8.37 39.81 9.41
C GLY A 162 -9.26 39.07 10.42
N GLN A 163 -10.59 39.23 10.33
CA GLN A 163 -11.53 38.45 11.14
C GLN A 163 -11.49 36.95 10.79
N LEU A 164 -11.41 36.60 9.50
CA LEU A 164 -11.32 35.21 9.04
C LEU A 164 -9.98 34.55 9.40
N GLU A 165 -8.88 35.29 9.35
CA GLU A 165 -7.56 34.85 9.80
C GLU A 165 -7.55 34.62 11.31
N GLY A 166 -8.19 35.50 12.09
CA GLY A 166 -8.39 35.31 13.53
C GLY A 166 -9.20 34.06 13.88
N LEU A 167 -10.12 33.64 13.01
CA LEU A 167 -10.89 32.40 13.13
C LEU A 167 -10.13 31.16 12.62
N GLY A 168 -9.07 31.34 11.83
CA GLY A 168 -8.25 30.27 11.26
C GLY A 168 -7.81 29.22 12.28
N PRO A 169 -7.17 29.61 13.41
CA PRO A 169 -6.74 28.69 14.46
C PRO A 169 -7.89 27.87 15.08
N GLN A 170 -9.13 28.36 15.04
CA GLN A 170 -10.29 27.68 15.65
C GLN A 170 -11.10 26.82 14.68
N ARG A 171 -10.79 26.82 13.38
CA ARG A 171 -11.53 26.03 12.37
C ARG A 171 -11.66 24.55 12.72
N HIS A 172 -10.60 23.96 13.26
CA HIS A 172 -10.61 22.55 13.69
C HIS A 172 -11.66 22.28 14.78
N ARG A 173 -11.94 23.25 15.66
CA ARG A 173 -12.97 23.11 16.71
C ARG A 173 -14.38 23.07 16.13
N PHE A 174 -14.66 23.88 15.11
CA PHE A 174 -15.96 23.85 14.42
C PHE A 174 -16.16 22.52 13.68
N ALA A 175 -15.14 22.06 12.94
CA ALA A 175 -15.17 20.75 12.30
C ALA A 175 -15.36 19.63 13.33
N ARG A 176 -14.60 19.65 14.44
CA ARG A 176 -14.72 18.68 15.53
C ARG A 176 -16.10 18.69 16.17
N ARG A 177 -16.72 19.86 16.37
CA ARG A 177 -18.08 19.97 16.91
C ARG A 177 -19.12 19.32 15.97
N VAL A 178 -18.99 19.52 14.67
CA VAL A 178 -19.86 18.87 13.68
C VAL A 178 -19.68 17.35 13.73
N THR A 179 -18.44 16.85 13.75
CA THR A 179 -18.16 15.41 13.88
C THR A 179 -18.73 14.83 15.17
N LEU A 180 -18.53 15.51 16.30
CA LEU A 180 -19.04 15.06 17.60
C LEU A 180 -20.57 15.05 17.64
N ASN A 181 -21.23 16.09 17.13
CA ASN A 181 -22.69 16.12 17.07
C ASN A 181 -23.26 15.01 16.20
N ALA A 182 -22.59 14.66 15.08
CA ALA A 182 -22.99 13.53 14.26
C ALA A 182 -22.83 12.17 14.99
N GLN A 183 -21.89 12.07 15.94
CA GLN A 183 -21.64 10.87 16.73
C GLN A 183 -22.55 10.72 17.96
N LEU A 184 -23.12 11.81 18.48
CA LEU A 184 -23.94 11.76 19.70
C LEU A 184 -25.22 10.94 19.52
N ASN A 185 -25.93 11.11 18.40
CA ASN A 185 -27.17 10.37 18.14
C ASN A 185 -26.97 8.85 18.04
N PRO A 186 -26.03 8.31 17.23
CA PRO A 186 -25.82 6.87 17.15
C PRO A 186 -25.31 6.29 18.48
N LEU A 187 -24.49 7.03 19.23
CA LEU A 187 -24.06 6.60 20.56
C LEU A 187 -25.23 6.54 21.55
N ALA A 188 -26.14 7.52 21.52
CA ALA A 188 -27.34 7.52 22.36
C ALA A 188 -28.26 6.33 22.03
N GLU A 189 -28.43 6.01 20.74
CA GLU A 189 -29.18 4.82 20.30
C GLU A 189 -28.53 3.51 20.77
N GLN A 190 -27.20 3.39 20.65
CA GLN A 190 -26.45 2.22 21.15
C GLN A 190 -26.58 2.05 22.66
N ILE A 191 -26.47 3.14 23.43
CA ILE A 191 -26.66 3.12 24.88
C ILE A 191 -28.07 2.62 25.22
N LEU A 192 -29.10 3.12 24.55
CA LEU A 192 -30.48 2.70 24.78
C LEU A 192 -30.67 1.20 24.46
N GLN A 193 -30.11 0.73 23.33
CA GLN A 193 -30.16 -0.69 22.96
C GLN A 193 -29.48 -1.58 24.00
N HIS A 194 -28.28 -1.20 24.46
CA HIS A 194 -27.57 -1.96 25.48
C HIS A 194 -28.28 -1.95 26.84
N GLN A 195 -28.92 -0.84 27.22
CA GLN A 195 -29.75 -0.79 28.44
C GLN A 195 -30.96 -1.73 28.34
N GLN A 196 -31.64 -1.78 27.19
CA GLN A 196 -32.75 -2.71 26.96
C GLN A 196 -32.29 -4.17 26.99
N GLN A 197 -31.15 -4.48 26.34
CA GLN A 197 -30.55 -5.81 26.38
C GLN A 197 -30.18 -6.21 27.81
N GLN A 198 -29.54 -5.32 28.57
CA GLN A 198 -29.20 -5.57 29.97
C GLN A 198 -30.43 -5.86 30.82
N ALA A 199 -31.51 -5.07 30.67
CA ALA A 199 -32.76 -5.31 31.39
C ALA A 199 -33.37 -6.68 31.03
N SER A 200 -33.38 -7.05 29.76
CA SER A 200 -33.90 -8.34 29.30
C SER A 200 -33.09 -9.52 29.83
N LEU A 201 -31.76 -9.43 29.84
CA LEU A 201 -30.87 -10.46 30.35
C LEU A 201 -30.97 -10.60 31.86
N GLN A 202 -31.12 -9.48 32.58
CA GLN A 202 -31.36 -9.50 34.03
C GLN A 202 -32.68 -10.18 34.39
N ASP A 203 -33.74 -9.95 33.62
CA ASP A 203 -35.02 -10.63 33.84
C ASP A 203 -34.91 -12.14 33.54
N GLN A 204 -34.28 -12.52 32.42
CA GLN A 204 -34.01 -13.92 32.10
C GLN A 204 -33.18 -14.62 33.19
N GLN A 205 -32.14 -13.96 33.70
CA GLN A 205 -31.33 -14.49 34.79
C GLN A 205 -32.18 -14.74 36.04
N ARG A 206 -33.01 -13.78 36.45
CA ARG A 206 -33.92 -13.94 37.61
C ARG A 206 -34.91 -15.07 37.41
N GLN A 207 -35.46 -15.22 36.20
CA GLN A 207 -36.38 -16.33 35.88
C GLN A 207 -35.67 -17.68 35.96
N LEU A 208 -34.45 -17.80 35.44
CA LEU A 208 -33.65 -19.02 35.50
C LEU A 208 -33.23 -19.36 36.93
N GLU A 209 -32.83 -18.37 37.73
CA GLU A 209 -32.52 -18.55 39.15
C GLU A 209 -33.75 -19.06 39.92
N THR A 210 -34.92 -18.48 39.66
CA THR A 210 -36.18 -18.92 40.28
C THR A 210 -36.55 -20.34 39.86
N ARG A 211 -36.39 -20.71 38.58
CA ARG A 211 -36.61 -22.09 38.12
C ARG A 211 -35.62 -23.06 38.75
N ARG A 212 -34.36 -22.65 38.91
CA ARG A 212 -33.34 -23.48 39.56
C ARG A 212 -33.68 -23.76 41.02
N THR A 213 -34.08 -22.73 41.77
CA THR A 213 -34.45 -22.90 43.19
C THR A 213 -35.71 -23.75 43.34
N GLN A 214 -36.71 -23.58 42.47
CA GLN A 214 -37.90 -24.44 42.44
C GLN A 214 -37.55 -25.90 42.12
N ALA A 215 -36.73 -26.14 41.10
CA ALA A 215 -36.30 -27.50 40.73
C ALA A 215 -35.49 -28.17 41.86
N GLN A 216 -34.63 -27.41 42.55
CA GLN A 216 -33.90 -27.89 43.72
C GLN A 216 -34.85 -28.25 44.87
N ALA A 217 -35.86 -27.41 45.15
CA ALA A 217 -36.86 -27.71 46.17
C ALA A 217 -37.66 -28.97 45.83
N SER A 218 -38.13 -29.11 44.58
CA SER A 218 -38.89 -30.29 44.15
C SER A 218 -38.04 -31.57 44.18
N LEU A 219 -36.75 -31.49 43.84
CA LEU A 219 -35.84 -32.61 43.94
C LEU A 219 -35.68 -33.07 45.39
N LEU A 220 -35.51 -32.12 46.31
CA LEU A 220 -35.31 -32.39 47.73
C LEU A 220 -36.58 -33.00 48.35
N GLU A 221 -37.76 -32.51 47.97
CA GLU A 221 -39.06 -33.10 48.33
C GLU A 221 -39.22 -34.52 47.76
N ALA A 222 -38.89 -34.74 46.48
CA ALA A 222 -38.92 -36.06 45.86
C ALA A 222 -37.95 -37.05 46.54
N GLN A 223 -36.77 -36.59 46.96
CA GLN A 223 -35.81 -37.41 47.70
C GLN A 223 -36.31 -37.75 49.12
N GLN A 224 -36.97 -36.81 49.81
CA GLN A 224 -37.57 -37.05 51.12
C GLN A 224 -38.76 -38.02 51.05
N THR A 225 -39.63 -37.87 50.05
CA THR A 225 -40.73 -38.81 49.81
C THR A 225 -40.21 -40.19 49.45
N HIS A 226 -39.17 -40.30 48.62
CA HIS A 226 -38.53 -41.58 48.32
C HIS A 226 -37.91 -42.23 49.56
N SER A 227 -37.16 -41.47 50.37
CA SER A 227 -36.48 -42.00 51.55
C SER A 227 -37.46 -42.45 52.64
N SER A 228 -38.58 -41.74 52.80
CA SER A 228 -39.65 -42.12 53.74
C SER A 228 -40.53 -43.27 53.22
N ALA A 229 -40.77 -43.36 51.92
CA ALA A 229 -41.57 -44.45 51.33
C ALA A 229 -40.80 -45.78 51.27
N LYS A 230 -39.47 -45.75 51.08
CA LYS A 230 -38.63 -46.95 50.98
C LYS A 230 -38.81 -47.96 52.15
N PRO A 231 -38.73 -47.57 53.44
CA PRO A 231 -38.94 -48.51 54.53
C PRO A 231 -40.38 -49.02 54.60
N LEU A 232 -41.38 -48.18 54.30
CA LEU A 232 -42.79 -48.60 54.27
C LEU A 232 -43.06 -49.63 53.17
N LEU A 233 -42.47 -49.44 51.99
CA LEU A 233 -42.56 -50.42 50.90
C LEU A 233 -41.84 -51.73 51.25
N GLN A 234 -40.67 -51.67 51.89
CA GLN A 234 -39.98 -52.87 52.39
C GLN A 234 -40.83 -53.62 53.40
N GLN A 235 -41.43 -52.91 54.37
CA GLN A 235 -42.37 -53.51 55.31
C GLN A 235 -43.58 -54.13 54.61
N ALA A 236 -44.13 -53.47 53.58
CA ALA A 236 -45.24 -54.01 52.79
C ALA A 236 -44.86 -55.31 52.05
N PHE A 237 -43.65 -55.38 51.48
CA PHE A 237 -43.15 -56.61 50.85
C PHE A 237 -42.90 -57.72 51.87
N ASP A 238 -42.28 -57.41 53.01
CA ASP A 238 -42.02 -58.39 54.07
C ASP A 238 -43.32 -58.95 54.64
N THR A 239 -44.30 -58.08 54.91
CA THR A 239 -45.65 -58.48 55.35
C THR A 239 -46.40 -59.28 54.29
N GLN A 240 -46.28 -58.94 53.02
CA GLN A 240 -46.88 -59.75 51.94
C GLN A 240 -46.23 -61.14 51.86
N ASN A 241 -44.90 -61.22 52.03
CA ASN A 241 -44.18 -62.49 52.04
C ASN A 241 -44.59 -63.36 53.24
N THR A 242 -44.72 -62.77 54.44
CA THR A 242 -45.19 -63.51 55.62
C THR A 242 -46.64 -63.96 55.45
N LEU A 243 -47.52 -63.14 54.89
CA LEU A 243 -48.89 -63.55 54.54
C LEU A 243 -48.92 -64.71 53.56
N ASN A 244 -48.11 -64.66 52.49
CA ASN A 244 -48.02 -65.75 51.52
C ASN A 244 -47.53 -67.05 52.19
N HIS A 245 -46.54 -66.98 53.09
CA HIS A 245 -46.06 -68.14 53.85
C HIS A 245 -47.15 -68.71 54.78
N LEU A 246 -47.82 -67.84 55.55
CA LEU A 246 -48.91 -68.25 56.43
C LEU A 246 -50.09 -68.85 55.66
N ALA A 247 -50.41 -68.32 54.48
CA ALA A 247 -51.44 -68.89 53.61
C ALA A 247 -51.05 -70.29 53.10
N GLN A 248 -49.78 -70.50 52.74
CA GLN A 248 -49.29 -71.83 52.37
C GLN A 248 -49.31 -72.81 53.54
N GLU A 249 -48.93 -72.39 54.74
CA GLU A 249 -49.02 -73.26 55.93
C GLU A 249 -50.47 -73.57 56.30
N LEU A 250 -51.36 -72.58 56.25
CA LEU A 250 -52.80 -72.79 56.45
C LEU A 250 -53.37 -73.78 55.43
N ALA A 251 -53.00 -73.67 54.15
CA ALA A 251 -53.42 -74.61 53.12
C ALA A 251 -52.97 -76.04 53.47
N LYS A 252 -51.68 -76.23 53.83
CA LYS A 252 -51.15 -77.55 54.26
C LYS A 252 -51.89 -78.11 55.47
N VAL A 253 -52.12 -77.29 56.50
CA VAL A 253 -52.83 -77.72 57.70
C VAL A 253 -54.29 -78.04 57.38
N SER A 254 -54.93 -77.28 56.49
CA SER A 254 -56.30 -77.53 56.06
C SER A 254 -56.44 -78.83 55.26
N ASP A 255 -55.50 -79.12 54.36
CA ASP A 255 -55.45 -80.37 53.61
C ASP A 255 -55.23 -81.56 54.55
N LEU A 256 -54.33 -81.42 55.53
CA LEU A 256 -54.07 -82.45 56.52
C LEU A 256 -55.26 -82.67 57.45
N HIS A 257 -56.00 -81.61 57.81
CA HIS A 257 -57.25 -81.71 58.55
C HIS A 257 -58.34 -82.42 57.73
N LEU A 258 -58.50 -82.10 56.45
CA LEU A 258 -59.43 -82.76 55.55
C LEU A 258 -59.10 -84.26 55.42
N GLN A 259 -57.82 -84.58 55.23
CA GLN A 259 -57.35 -85.96 55.07
C GLN A 259 -57.52 -86.77 56.35
N THR A 260 -57.21 -86.19 57.51
CA THR A 260 -57.44 -86.85 58.81
C THR A 260 -58.94 -87.01 59.11
N GLY A 261 -59.77 -86.05 58.71
CA GLY A 261 -61.23 -86.17 58.73
C GLY A 261 -61.74 -87.34 57.90
N GLN A 262 -61.27 -87.45 56.64
CA GLN A 262 -61.59 -88.56 55.74
C GLN A 262 -61.17 -89.90 56.34
N LEU A 263 -59.92 -90.03 56.79
CA LEU A 263 -59.42 -91.25 57.43
C LEU A 263 -60.21 -91.62 58.71
N CYS A 264 -60.65 -90.63 59.49
CA CYS A 264 -61.50 -90.88 60.65
C CYS A 264 -62.88 -91.41 60.24
N THR A 265 -63.50 -90.84 59.20
CA THR A 265 -64.78 -91.33 58.66
C THR A 265 -64.67 -92.72 58.03
N GLU A 266 -63.57 -93.01 57.33
CA GLU A 266 -63.25 -94.35 56.81
C GLU A 266 -63.01 -95.36 57.96
N GLY A 267 -62.33 -94.93 59.02
CA GLY A 267 -62.16 -95.71 60.24
C GLY A 267 -63.49 -96.01 60.94
N GLN A 268 -64.38 -95.03 61.05
CA GLN A 268 -65.70 -95.21 61.65
C GLN A 268 -66.59 -96.13 60.81
N THR A 269 -66.60 -95.98 59.49
CA THR A 269 -67.38 -96.83 58.59
C THR A 269 -66.86 -98.28 58.60
N SER A 270 -65.54 -98.49 58.57
CA SER A 270 -64.96 -99.83 58.71
C SER A 270 -65.26 -100.48 60.06
N LEU A 271 -65.21 -99.72 61.17
CA LEU A 271 -65.64 -100.19 62.48
C LEU A 271 -67.11 -100.61 62.48
N HIS A 272 -67.98 -99.82 61.85
CA HIS A 272 -69.41 -100.12 61.77
C HIS A 272 -69.67 -101.41 60.96
N ILE A 273 -68.97 -101.58 59.83
CA ILE A 273 -69.02 -102.82 59.03
C ILE A 273 -68.56 -104.03 59.86
N LEU A 274 -67.50 -103.90 60.66
CA LEU A 274 -67.01 -104.97 61.53
C LEU A 274 -68.01 -105.33 62.64
N LEU A 275 -68.68 -104.33 63.23
CA LEU A 275 -69.73 -104.54 64.23
C LEU A 275 -70.96 -105.25 63.62
N ASP A 276 -71.38 -104.86 62.42
CA ASP A 276 -72.45 -105.54 61.68
C ASP A 276 -72.08 -106.99 61.36
N GLN A 277 -70.84 -107.24 60.92
CA GLN A 277 -70.34 -108.59 60.69
C GLN A 277 -70.34 -109.43 61.97
N GLN A 278 -69.96 -108.85 63.11
CA GLN A 278 -70.00 -109.53 64.40
C GLN A 278 -71.43 -109.95 64.77
N GLN A 279 -72.42 -109.07 64.60
CA GLN A 279 -73.83 -109.39 64.83
C GLN A 279 -74.35 -110.47 63.89
N LEU A 280 -73.95 -110.42 62.62
CA LEU A 280 -74.39 -111.39 61.62
C LEU A 280 -73.79 -112.77 61.90
N VAL A 281 -72.53 -112.83 62.37
CA VAL A 281 -71.87 -114.06 62.80
C VAL A 281 -72.50 -114.61 64.09
N SER A 282 -72.84 -113.77 65.07
CA SER A 282 -73.49 -114.25 66.31
C SER A 282 -74.87 -114.84 66.04
N GLN A 283 -75.68 -114.20 65.20
CA GLN A 283 -76.97 -114.74 64.74
C GLN A 283 -76.80 -116.06 63.98
N ARG A 284 -75.75 -116.18 63.17
CA ARG A 284 -75.43 -117.42 62.44
C ARG A 284 -75.01 -118.54 63.39
N LEU A 285 -74.23 -118.22 64.43
CA LEU A 285 -73.82 -119.18 65.46
C LEU A 285 -75.00 -119.65 66.30
N GLU A 286 -75.94 -118.79 66.67
CA GLU A 286 -77.20 -119.19 67.32
C GLU A 286 -78.02 -120.13 66.43
N ARG A 287 -78.12 -119.82 65.13
CA ARG A 287 -78.85 -120.66 64.17
C ARG A 287 -78.18 -122.03 63.97
N ILE A 288 -76.84 -122.07 63.96
CA ILE A 288 -76.06 -123.31 63.87
C ILE A 288 -76.16 -124.12 65.16
N ALA A 289 -76.16 -123.47 66.34
CA ALA A 289 -76.38 -124.14 67.63
C ALA A 289 -77.76 -124.82 67.69
N GLY A 290 -78.82 -124.15 67.23
CA GLY A 290 -80.17 -124.75 67.14
C GLY A 290 -80.29 -125.88 66.10
N GLN A 291 -79.54 -125.81 64.99
CA GLN A 291 -79.47 -126.89 63.99
C GLN A 291 -78.68 -128.10 64.49
N LEU A 292 -77.67 -127.90 65.35
CA LEU A 292 -76.86 -128.96 65.97
C LEU A 292 -77.62 -129.75 67.05
N GLU A 293 -78.59 -129.14 67.74
CA GLU A 293 -79.49 -129.86 68.68
C GLU A 293 -80.41 -130.87 67.98
N HIS A 294 -80.75 -130.66 66.70
CA HIS A 294 -81.62 -131.55 65.91
C HIS A 294 -80.86 -132.66 65.14
N SER A 295 -79.53 -132.67 65.20
CA SER A 295 -78.68 -133.62 64.45
C SER A 295 -77.88 -134.57 65.34
N SER A 296 -78.40 -134.91 66.52
CA SER A 296 -77.75 -135.82 67.47
C SER A 296 -77.59 -137.26 66.95
N GLU A 297 -78.39 -137.68 65.96
CA GLU A 297 -78.31 -139.03 65.37
C GLU A 297 -77.30 -139.18 64.21
N LEU A 298 -76.71 -138.08 63.71
CA LEU A 298 -75.74 -138.11 62.60
C LEU A 298 -74.26 -138.11 63.05
N ALA A 299 -74.02 -138.19 64.37
CA ALA A 299 -72.69 -138.25 64.98
C ALA A 299 -71.72 -139.33 64.44
N PRO A 300 -72.14 -140.51 63.94
CA PRO A 300 -71.21 -141.53 63.44
C PRO A 300 -70.54 -141.17 62.09
N LEU A 301 -71.11 -140.24 61.31
CA LEU A 301 -70.57 -139.87 59.99
C LEU A 301 -69.36 -138.91 60.05
N ALA A 302 -69.13 -138.26 61.19
CA ALA A 302 -67.98 -137.36 61.39
C ALA A 302 -66.65 -138.11 61.65
N GLN A 303 -66.70 -139.41 61.93
CA GLN A 303 -65.51 -140.23 62.22
C GLN A 303 -64.67 -140.65 61.00
N ALA A 304 -65.13 -140.38 59.77
CA ALA A 304 -64.37 -140.64 58.54
C ALA A 304 -63.65 -139.40 57.94
N TRP A 305 -63.83 -138.20 58.51
CA TRP A 305 -63.27 -136.95 57.98
C TRP A 305 -61.79 -136.70 58.36
N SER A 306 -61.25 -137.46 59.32
CA SER A 306 -59.85 -137.38 59.74
C SER A 306 -58.86 -137.92 58.69
N ALA A 307 -59.31 -138.78 57.75
CA ALA A 307 -58.45 -139.39 56.74
C ALA A 307 -58.11 -138.48 55.54
N TRP A 308 -58.89 -137.40 55.30
CA TRP A 308 -58.71 -136.50 54.14
C TRP A 308 -58.07 -135.15 54.49
N ARG A 309 -57.83 -134.87 55.78
CA ARG A 309 -57.38 -133.55 56.28
C ARG A 309 -55.89 -133.28 56.06
N ASP A 310 -55.04 -134.30 56.19
CA ASP A 310 -53.58 -134.12 56.14
C ASP A 310 -53.03 -134.05 54.71
N ARG A 311 -53.77 -134.56 53.71
CA ARG A 311 -53.39 -134.47 52.28
C ARG A 311 -53.69 -133.12 51.62
N LEU A 312 -54.58 -132.32 52.20
CA LEU A 312 -54.93 -130.98 51.70
C LEU A 312 -54.02 -129.86 52.25
N LYS A 313 -53.43 -130.04 53.44
CA LYS A 313 -52.52 -129.05 54.05
C LYS A 313 -51.15 -128.92 53.34
N SER A 314 -50.67 -129.98 52.70
CA SER A 314 -49.37 -129.97 52.01
C SER A 314 -49.43 -129.34 50.61
N LEU A 315 -50.59 -129.30 49.96
CA LEU A 315 -50.78 -128.66 48.64
C LEU A 315 -50.94 -127.13 48.72
N THR A 316 -51.53 -126.61 49.81
CA THR A 316 -51.73 -125.15 50.00
C THR A 316 -50.46 -124.40 50.38
N LEU A 317 -49.49 -125.06 51.02
CA LEU A 317 -48.25 -124.45 51.48
C LEU A 317 -47.21 -124.26 50.35
N ILE A 318 -47.32 -125.04 49.26
CA ILE A 318 -46.47 -124.91 48.06
C ILE A 318 -47.11 -123.93 47.05
N ALA A 319 -48.44 -123.91 46.92
CA ALA A 319 -49.14 -122.97 46.04
C ALA A 319 -48.98 -121.49 46.45
N ASN A 320 -48.91 -121.20 47.75
CA ASN A 320 -48.77 -119.83 48.25
C ASN A 320 -47.35 -119.24 48.11
N ARG A 321 -46.30 -120.09 48.09
CA ARG A 321 -44.93 -119.63 47.82
C ARG A 321 -44.68 -119.28 46.35
N LEU A 322 -45.38 -119.94 45.43
CA LEU A 322 -45.28 -119.66 43.99
C LEU A 322 -46.09 -118.40 43.58
N LYS A 323 -47.22 -118.14 44.25
CA LYS A 323 -48.07 -116.97 44.01
C LYS A 323 -47.43 -115.65 44.49
N HIS A 324 -46.65 -115.69 45.57
CA HIS A 324 -45.99 -114.50 46.12
C HIS A 324 -44.82 -114.02 45.24
N GLY A 325 -44.06 -114.95 44.64
CA GLY A 325 -43.00 -114.62 43.68
C GLY A 325 -43.52 -114.16 42.31
N GLN A 326 -44.71 -114.62 41.89
CA GLN A 326 -45.35 -114.16 40.65
C GLN A 326 -46.04 -112.79 40.76
N SER A 327 -46.36 -112.32 41.97
CA SER A 327 -47.00 -111.00 42.19
C SER A 327 -46.02 -109.83 42.30
N GLU A 328 -44.74 -110.07 42.57
CA GLU A 328 -43.73 -109.00 42.69
C GLU A 328 -43.14 -108.58 41.33
N LEU A 329 -43.16 -109.49 40.34
CA LEU A 329 -42.63 -109.24 39.00
C LEU A 329 -43.41 -108.17 38.21
N PRO A 330 -44.76 -108.17 38.20
CA PRO A 330 -45.55 -107.11 37.55
C PRO A 330 -45.38 -105.76 38.24
N ALA A 331 -45.23 -105.72 39.57
CA ALA A 331 -45.05 -104.48 40.34
C ALA A 331 -43.67 -103.86 40.12
N LEU A 332 -42.62 -104.69 39.95
CA LEU A 332 -41.28 -104.23 39.58
C LEU A 332 -41.18 -103.87 38.09
N GLN A 333 -41.91 -104.56 37.20
CA GLN A 333 -42.06 -104.15 35.79
C GLN A 333 -42.89 -102.87 35.64
N GLN A 334 -43.94 -102.67 36.45
CA GLN A 334 -44.71 -101.43 36.50
C GLN A 334 -43.89 -100.29 37.08
N ARG A 335 -43.03 -100.53 38.08
CA ARG A 335 -42.09 -99.53 38.61
C ARG A 335 -40.99 -99.19 37.61
N ALA A 336 -40.50 -100.15 36.84
CA ALA A 336 -39.57 -99.90 35.75
C ALA A 336 -40.25 -99.16 34.58
N SER A 337 -41.50 -99.50 34.23
CA SER A 337 -42.26 -98.78 33.18
C SER A 337 -42.77 -97.42 33.63
N THR A 338 -43.09 -97.21 34.91
CA THR A 338 -43.42 -95.88 35.45
C THR A 338 -42.17 -95.04 35.64
N ALA A 339 -41.01 -95.63 35.95
CA ALA A 339 -39.74 -94.92 35.92
C ALA A 339 -39.30 -94.58 34.48
N ASP A 340 -39.55 -95.46 33.50
CA ASP A 340 -39.28 -95.19 32.08
C ASP A 340 -40.29 -94.21 31.48
N GLN A 341 -41.57 -94.25 31.90
CA GLN A 341 -42.59 -93.23 31.63
C GLN A 341 -42.28 -91.91 32.30
N GLN A 342 -41.76 -91.89 33.54
CA GLN A 342 -41.29 -90.68 34.20
C GLN A 342 -40.01 -90.14 33.53
N LEU A 343 -39.15 -91.01 32.99
CA LEU A 343 -37.95 -90.60 32.24
C LEU A 343 -38.31 -90.14 30.82
N THR A 344 -39.38 -90.68 30.20
CA THR A 344 -39.97 -90.13 28.97
C THR A 344 -40.82 -88.90 29.22
N GLU A 345 -41.51 -88.74 30.35
CA GLU A 345 -42.18 -87.50 30.76
C GLU A 345 -41.17 -86.42 31.14
N GLN A 346 -40.06 -86.77 31.79
CA GLN A 346 -38.96 -85.85 32.06
C GLN A 346 -38.18 -85.52 30.79
N ARG A 347 -38.01 -86.47 29.85
CA ARG A 347 -37.45 -86.18 28.50
C ARG A 347 -38.41 -85.38 27.65
N ASN A 348 -39.70 -85.67 27.68
CA ASN A 348 -40.72 -84.90 26.98
C ASN A 348 -40.93 -83.54 27.66
N ALA A 349 -40.74 -83.39 28.97
CA ALA A 349 -40.72 -82.12 29.69
C ALA A 349 -39.41 -81.38 29.47
N LEU A 350 -38.29 -82.06 29.20
CA LEU A 350 -37.05 -81.45 28.71
C LEU A 350 -37.19 -81.04 27.24
N GLU A 351 -37.87 -81.81 26.40
CA GLU A 351 -38.17 -81.51 25.00
C GLU A 351 -39.27 -80.45 24.90
N LEU A 352 -40.18 -80.38 25.89
CA LEU A 352 -41.13 -79.30 26.11
C LEU A 352 -40.40 -78.08 26.65
N LEU A 353 -39.46 -78.20 27.59
CA LEU A 353 -38.61 -77.08 28.03
C LEU A 353 -37.63 -76.62 26.94
N TYR A 354 -37.25 -77.46 25.97
CA TYR A 354 -36.51 -77.07 24.75
C TYR A 354 -37.44 -76.55 23.63
N ARG A 355 -38.76 -76.79 23.72
CA ARG A 355 -39.80 -76.19 22.86
C ARG A 355 -40.48 -74.96 23.48
N GLU A 356 -40.41 -74.80 24.80
CA GLU A 356 -40.98 -73.73 25.63
C GLU A 356 -39.88 -72.74 26.04
N ALA A 357 -38.63 -73.18 26.17
CA ALA A 357 -37.48 -72.33 25.86
C ALA A 357 -37.37 -72.28 24.34
N ASP A 358 -38.20 -71.41 23.77
CA ASP A 358 -38.12 -70.90 22.40
C ASP A 358 -36.82 -70.10 22.22
N CYS A 359 -35.68 -70.71 22.53
CA CYS A 359 -34.38 -70.25 22.13
C CYS A 359 -34.20 -70.80 20.73
N GLU A 360 -34.81 -70.15 19.73
CA GLU A 360 -34.36 -70.29 18.36
C GLU A 360 -32.84 -70.00 18.39
N VAL A 361 -32.02 -71.05 18.39
CA VAL A 361 -30.57 -70.90 18.20
C VAL A 361 -30.33 -70.17 16.88
N ASP A 362 -31.26 -70.32 15.92
CA ASP A 362 -31.40 -69.52 14.72
C ASP A 362 -31.76 -68.04 15.02
N ALA A 363 -32.70 -67.66 15.89
CA ALA A 363 -32.95 -66.24 16.22
C ALA A 363 -31.79 -65.56 16.94
N VAL A 364 -31.08 -66.26 17.84
CA VAL A 364 -29.93 -65.67 18.54
C VAL A 364 -28.73 -65.57 17.60
N THR A 365 -28.50 -66.56 16.72
CA THR A 365 -27.47 -66.46 15.68
C THR A 365 -27.83 -65.45 14.58
N GLU A 366 -29.10 -65.34 14.20
CA GLU A 366 -29.62 -64.29 13.32
C GLU A 366 -29.51 -62.93 13.99
N GLN A 367 -29.84 -62.76 15.28
CA GLN A 367 -29.65 -61.50 16.00
C GLN A 367 -28.17 -61.13 16.11
N VAL A 368 -27.26 -62.08 16.35
CA VAL A 368 -25.82 -61.82 16.37
C VAL A 368 -25.28 -61.51 14.95
N GLN A 369 -25.81 -62.14 13.89
CA GLN A 369 -25.50 -61.79 12.50
C GLN A 369 -26.04 -60.42 12.10
N ILE A 370 -27.29 -60.10 12.46
CA ILE A 370 -27.94 -58.81 12.24
C ILE A 370 -27.16 -57.72 12.99
N LEU A 371 -26.86 -57.90 14.28
CA LEU A 371 -26.02 -56.99 15.07
C LEU A 371 -24.60 -56.88 14.47
N GLY A 372 -24.04 -57.97 13.96
CA GLY A 372 -22.76 -57.98 13.27
C GLY A 372 -22.76 -57.15 11.97
N SER A 373 -23.81 -57.29 11.16
CA SER A 373 -24.01 -56.52 9.92
C SER A 373 -24.29 -55.03 10.21
N LEU A 374 -25.15 -54.74 11.19
CA LEU A 374 -25.43 -53.38 11.67
C LEU A 374 -24.17 -52.70 12.22
N LEU A 375 -23.36 -53.39 13.02
CA LEU A 375 -22.07 -52.86 13.49
C LEU A 375 -21.09 -52.60 12.33
N GLN A 376 -21.07 -53.46 11.33
CA GLN A 376 -20.21 -53.29 10.16
C GLN A 376 -20.67 -52.09 9.31
N ASP A 377 -21.97 -51.91 9.12
CA ASP A 377 -22.53 -50.80 8.37
C ASP A 377 -22.45 -49.47 9.15
N ASN A 378 -22.69 -49.47 10.46
CA ASN A 378 -22.46 -48.30 11.32
C ASN A 378 -20.98 -47.87 11.31
N ARG A 379 -20.03 -48.82 11.30
CA ARG A 379 -18.59 -48.50 11.15
C ARG A 379 -18.23 -47.96 9.76
N LYS A 380 -18.89 -48.43 8.69
CA LYS A 380 -18.71 -47.84 7.34
C LYS A 380 -19.26 -46.41 7.32
N GLN A 381 -20.43 -46.17 7.91
CA GLN A 381 -21.01 -44.83 8.03
C GLN A 381 -20.12 -43.91 8.87
N GLN A 382 -19.59 -44.38 9.99
CA GLN A 382 -18.65 -43.62 10.81
C GLN A 382 -17.43 -43.17 9.99
N ARG A 383 -16.81 -44.09 9.21
CA ARG A 383 -15.68 -43.74 8.33
C ARG A 383 -16.06 -42.70 7.28
N ALA A 384 -17.24 -42.83 6.66
CA ALA A 384 -17.73 -41.84 5.70
C ALA A 384 -17.95 -40.45 6.33
N PHE A 385 -18.47 -40.39 7.57
CA PHE A 385 -18.59 -39.13 8.30
C PHE A 385 -17.23 -38.57 8.76
N GLU A 386 -16.27 -39.42 9.13
CA GLU A 386 -14.90 -39.01 9.47
C GLU A 386 -14.15 -38.44 8.25
N ASP A 387 -14.29 -39.08 7.09
CA ASP A 387 -13.70 -38.61 5.83
C ASP A 387 -14.35 -37.29 5.39
N LEU A 388 -15.68 -37.17 5.48
CA LEU A 388 -16.38 -35.91 5.21
C LEU A 388 -15.98 -34.81 6.20
N ALA A 389 -15.83 -35.12 7.49
CA ALA A 389 -15.34 -34.16 8.48
C ALA A 389 -13.92 -33.68 8.15
N ARG A 390 -13.03 -34.57 7.69
CA ARG A 390 -11.68 -34.19 7.25
C ARG A 390 -11.70 -33.27 6.04
N LEU A 391 -12.51 -33.59 5.02
CA LEU A 391 -12.65 -32.77 3.82
C LEU A 391 -13.22 -31.39 4.16
N TRP A 392 -14.28 -31.34 4.97
CA TRP A 392 -14.91 -30.10 5.42
C TRP A 392 -13.97 -29.20 6.23
N THR A 393 -13.25 -29.77 7.22
CA THR A 393 -12.25 -29.01 7.98
C THR A 393 -11.13 -28.51 7.07
N SER A 394 -10.67 -29.32 6.11
CA SER A 394 -9.63 -28.89 5.17
C SER A 394 -10.09 -27.73 4.28
N GLN A 395 -11.37 -27.70 3.90
CA GLN A 395 -11.94 -26.60 3.14
C GLN A 395 -12.08 -25.33 3.99
N GLN A 396 -12.58 -25.44 5.23
CA GLN A 396 -12.65 -24.33 6.17
C GLN A 396 -11.28 -23.72 6.47
N ASP A 397 -10.24 -24.55 6.65
CA ASP A 397 -8.87 -24.08 6.88
C ASP A 397 -8.35 -23.28 5.69
N VAL A 398 -8.61 -23.74 4.46
CA VAL A 398 -8.22 -23.02 3.25
C VAL A 398 -9.02 -21.73 3.09
N ASP A 399 -10.34 -21.75 3.35
CA ASP A 399 -11.19 -20.56 3.32
C ASP A 399 -10.74 -19.50 4.32
N ARG A 400 -10.39 -19.92 5.53
CA ARG A 400 -9.84 -19.05 6.58
C ARG A 400 -8.50 -18.47 6.15
N GLN A 401 -7.60 -19.28 5.60
CA GLN A 401 -6.30 -18.81 5.10
C GLN A 401 -6.47 -17.83 3.92
N LEU A 402 -7.43 -18.06 3.03
CA LEU A 402 -7.76 -17.15 1.93
C LEU A 402 -8.32 -15.82 2.46
N ALA A 403 -9.19 -15.85 3.46
CA ALA A 403 -9.72 -14.64 4.11
C ALA A 403 -8.61 -13.84 4.81
N ASP A 404 -7.72 -14.50 5.55
CA ASP A 404 -6.58 -13.88 6.21
C ASP A 404 -5.62 -13.25 5.18
N LEU A 405 -5.35 -13.94 4.06
CA LEU A 405 -4.56 -13.41 2.95
C LEU A 405 -5.21 -12.22 2.26
N ALA A 406 -6.53 -12.26 2.06
CA ALA A 406 -7.27 -11.14 1.49
C ALA A 406 -7.16 -9.89 2.37
N GLN A 407 -7.27 -10.05 3.70
CA GLN A 407 -7.07 -8.96 4.65
C GLN A 407 -5.62 -8.43 4.62
N GLN A 408 -4.62 -9.32 4.53
CA GLN A 408 -3.23 -8.93 4.40
C GLN A 408 -2.94 -8.20 3.08
N GLN A 409 -3.52 -8.63 1.95
CA GLN A 409 -3.42 -7.90 0.69
C GLN A 409 -4.04 -6.51 0.79
N GLN A 410 -5.23 -6.40 1.38
CA GLN A 410 -5.91 -5.12 1.53
C GLN A 410 -5.12 -4.15 2.43
N SER A 411 -4.55 -4.63 3.54
CA SER A 411 -3.69 -3.80 4.39
C SER A 411 -2.41 -3.35 3.67
N ALA A 412 -1.76 -4.24 2.91
CA ALA A 412 -0.60 -3.90 2.10
C ALA A 412 -0.94 -2.89 0.97
N GLN A 413 -2.13 -3.01 0.37
CA GLN A 413 -2.65 -2.06 -0.62
C GLN A 413 -2.84 -0.66 -0.01
N GLN A 414 -3.50 -0.57 1.14
CA GLN A 414 -3.70 0.69 1.87
C GLN A 414 -2.37 1.33 2.27
N GLN A 415 -1.44 0.53 2.78
CA GLN A 415 -0.11 1.01 3.14
C GLN A 415 0.65 1.56 1.92
N ARG A 416 0.54 0.90 0.76
CA ARG A 416 1.14 1.39 -0.49
C ARG A 416 0.52 2.71 -0.95
N GLU A 417 -0.81 2.84 -0.87
CA GLU A 417 -1.52 4.07 -1.23
C GLU A 417 -1.12 5.24 -0.33
N GLN A 418 -1.01 5.00 0.98
CA GLN A 418 -0.51 5.97 1.95
C GLN A 418 0.92 6.41 1.61
N LEU A 419 1.86 5.48 1.48
CA LEU A 419 3.25 5.78 1.14
C LEU A 419 3.40 6.47 -0.22
N ASN A 420 2.58 6.11 -1.21
CA ASN A 420 2.56 6.81 -2.50
C ASN A 420 2.07 8.26 -2.35
N SER A 421 1.03 8.50 -1.55
CA SER A 421 0.52 9.85 -1.31
C SER A 421 1.56 10.71 -0.58
N GLU A 422 2.26 10.16 0.40
CA GLU A 422 3.38 10.81 1.08
C GLU A 422 4.54 11.06 0.12
N GLY A 423 4.89 10.09 -0.72
CA GLY A 423 5.92 10.21 -1.75
C GLY A 423 5.62 11.32 -2.76
N ILE A 424 4.36 11.51 -3.17
CA ILE A 424 3.95 12.62 -4.04
C ILE A 424 4.13 13.95 -3.31
N ARG A 425 3.70 14.05 -2.04
CA ARG A 425 3.86 15.29 -1.25
C ARG A 425 5.33 15.66 -1.07
N VAL A 426 6.19 14.72 -0.67
CA VAL A 426 7.63 14.96 -0.51
C VAL A 426 8.28 15.32 -1.84
N ARG A 427 7.85 14.72 -2.96
CA ARG A 427 8.34 15.10 -4.30
C ARG A 427 7.97 16.55 -4.64
N ASP A 428 6.74 16.96 -4.37
CA ASP A 428 6.28 18.32 -4.67
C ASP A 428 7.00 19.34 -3.76
N GLU A 429 7.18 19.02 -2.47
CA GLU A 429 7.99 19.81 -1.52
C GLU A 429 9.46 19.90 -1.96
N LEU A 430 10.07 18.80 -2.41
CA LEU A 430 11.43 18.76 -2.95
C LEU A 430 11.55 19.67 -4.18
N THR A 431 10.56 19.65 -5.08
CA THR A 431 10.55 20.49 -6.28
C THR A 431 10.54 21.97 -5.90
N VAL A 432 9.73 22.35 -4.90
CA VAL A 432 9.70 23.73 -4.38
C VAL A 432 11.01 24.10 -3.69
N ALA A 433 11.61 23.19 -2.91
CA ALA A 433 12.89 23.41 -2.25
C ALA A 433 14.04 23.59 -3.27
N GLU A 434 14.08 22.78 -4.33
CA GLU A 434 15.05 22.91 -5.43
C GLU A 434 14.92 24.24 -6.18
N GLN A 435 13.69 24.68 -6.45
CA GLN A 435 13.43 26.00 -7.02
C GLN A 435 13.87 27.13 -6.07
N THR A 436 13.56 27.00 -4.78
CA THR A 436 13.95 27.97 -3.76
C THR A 436 15.46 28.09 -3.68
N LEU A 437 16.19 26.96 -3.64
CA LEU A 437 17.65 26.91 -3.67
C LEU A 437 18.23 27.57 -4.93
N THR A 438 17.59 27.35 -6.08
CA THR A 438 18.02 27.95 -7.35
C THR A 438 17.87 29.47 -7.32
N VAL A 439 16.72 29.96 -6.86
CA VAL A 439 16.45 31.40 -6.74
C VAL A 439 17.35 32.06 -5.71
N THR A 440 17.55 31.44 -4.53
CA THR A 440 18.47 31.98 -3.51
C THR A 440 19.90 32.03 -4.02
N ARG A 441 20.39 30.99 -4.71
CA ARG A 441 21.71 31.04 -5.36
C ARG A 441 21.83 32.19 -6.35
N GLN A 442 20.87 32.37 -7.24
CA GLN A 442 20.88 33.46 -8.22
C GLN A 442 20.83 34.85 -7.57
N LEU A 443 20.03 35.01 -6.51
CA LEU A 443 19.94 36.26 -5.75
C LEU A 443 21.26 36.58 -5.06
N LEU A 444 21.84 35.61 -4.35
CA LEU A 444 23.11 35.75 -3.65
C LEU A 444 24.26 35.99 -4.62
N GLU A 445 24.27 35.34 -5.78
CA GLU A 445 25.26 35.58 -6.84
C GLU A 445 25.18 37.02 -7.38
N ARG A 446 23.97 37.54 -7.61
CA ARG A 446 23.78 38.96 -7.97
C ARG A 446 24.24 39.91 -6.87
N GLN A 447 23.98 39.60 -5.61
CA GLN A 447 24.45 40.39 -4.47
C GLN A 447 25.98 40.37 -4.36
N ARG A 448 26.61 39.21 -4.54
CA ARG A 448 28.08 39.05 -4.57
C ARG A 448 28.71 39.82 -5.73
N LEU A 449 28.11 39.79 -6.93
CA LEU A 449 28.56 40.57 -8.09
C LEU A 449 28.40 42.08 -7.88
N ALA A 450 27.32 42.53 -7.24
CA ALA A 450 27.11 43.94 -6.89
C ALA A 450 28.13 44.44 -5.83
N ARG A 451 28.66 43.53 -5.02
CA ARG A 451 29.74 43.78 -4.05
C ARG A 451 31.15 43.59 -4.64
N SER A 452 31.28 43.28 -5.93
CA SER A 452 32.58 42.94 -6.55
C SER A 452 33.60 44.10 -6.52
N ALA A 453 34.87 43.70 -6.65
CA ALA A 453 36.11 44.48 -6.50
C ALA A 453 36.11 45.92 -7.04
N SER A 454 35.32 46.23 -8.07
CA SER A 454 35.19 47.60 -8.59
C SER A 454 34.73 48.63 -7.54
N VAL A 455 33.90 48.23 -6.57
CA VAL A 455 33.42 49.13 -5.50
C VAL A 455 34.42 49.21 -4.34
N GLU A 456 35.16 48.13 -4.07
CA GLU A 456 36.23 48.11 -3.06
C GLU A 456 37.44 48.92 -3.52
N GLU A 457 37.86 48.80 -4.78
CA GLU A 457 38.95 49.56 -5.40
C GLU A 457 38.66 51.06 -5.43
N LEU A 458 37.41 51.47 -5.76
CA LEU A 458 36.98 52.86 -5.71
C LEU A 458 36.88 53.41 -4.27
N ARG A 459 36.69 52.54 -3.27
CA ARG A 459 36.60 52.91 -1.85
C ARG A 459 37.98 53.12 -1.22
N VAL A 460 39.00 52.36 -1.61
CA VAL A 460 40.40 52.57 -1.18
C VAL A 460 40.98 53.89 -1.71
N GLN A 461 40.41 54.42 -2.81
CA GLN A 461 40.82 55.71 -3.41
C GLN A 461 40.15 56.93 -2.77
N LEU A 462 39.25 56.76 -1.79
CA LEU A 462 38.64 57.87 -1.06
C LEU A 462 39.63 58.46 -0.04
N GLN A 463 39.76 59.78 -0.05
CA GLN A 463 40.55 60.54 0.91
C GLN A 463 39.60 61.36 1.78
N ASP A 464 39.88 61.47 3.07
CA ASP A 464 39.12 62.31 3.99
C ASP A 464 39.09 63.76 3.47
N ASP A 465 37.92 64.39 3.56
CA ASP A 465 37.63 65.76 3.11
C ASP A 465 37.70 66.04 1.60
N GLN A 466 37.75 65.01 0.74
CA GLN A 466 37.60 65.19 -0.72
C GLN A 466 36.25 64.67 -1.26
N PRO A 467 35.61 65.39 -2.20
CA PRO A 467 34.34 64.97 -2.78
C PRO A 467 34.52 63.70 -3.62
N CYS A 468 33.72 62.67 -3.35
CA CYS A 468 33.76 61.41 -4.08
C CYS A 468 33.51 61.63 -5.59
N PRO A 469 34.27 61.02 -6.51
CA PRO A 469 34.08 61.17 -7.95
C PRO A 469 32.76 60.56 -8.47
N VAL A 470 32.08 59.73 -7.65
CA VAL A 470 30.80 59.09 -8.02
C VAL A 470 29.60 59.91 -7.52
N CYS A 471 29.63 60.42 -6.28
CA CYS A 471 28.47 61.08 -5.66
C CYS A 471 28.71 62.52 -5.16
N GLY A 472 29.94 63.03 -5.19
CA GLY A 472 30.30 64.41 -4.83
C GLY A 472 30.20 64.75 -3.33
N SER A 473 29.85 63.80 -2.47
CA SER A 473 29.79 64.01 -1.02
C SER A 473 31.18 64.05 -0.39
N ILE A 474 31.32 64.82 0.69
CA ILE A 474 32.54 64.99 1.47
C ILE A 474 32.50 64.11 2.74
N GLU A 475 31.30 63.73 3.21
CA GLU A 475 31.11 62.87 4.38
C GLU A 475 30.80 61.42 3.95
N HIS A 476 31.59 60.47 4.48
CA HIS A 476 31.44 59.03 4.24
C HIS A 476 31.45 58.25 5.56
N PRO A 477 30.29 58.04 6.21
CA PRO A 477 30.18 57.41 7.53
C PRO A 477 30.66 55.95 7.63
N TRP A 478 31.02 55.32 6.52
CA TRP A 478 31.27 53.87 6.41
C TRP A 478 32.66 53.52 5.85
N HIS A 479 33.66 54.35 6.14
CA HIS A 479 35.06 54.18 5.72
C HIS A 479 35.72 52.88 6.23
N GLN A 480 35.15 52.19 7.23
CA GLN A 480 35.61 50.87 7.71
C GLN A 480 34.44 49.89 7.95
N PRO A 481 34.12 48.97 7.00
CA PRO A 481 33.02 48.02 7.15
C PRO A 481 33.44 46.54 7.03
N GLU A 482 34.69 46.18 7.34
CA GLU A 482 35.19 44.79 7.19
C GLU A 482 34.34 43.77 7.98
N ALA A 483 34.02 44.08 9.24
CA ALA A 483 33.19 43.20 10.08
C ALA A 483 31.72 43.08 9.61
N LEU A 484 31.18 44.11 8.93
CA LEU A 484 29.82 44.08 8.39
C LEU A 484 29.77 43.30 7.07
N LEU A 485 30.81 43.39 6.24
CA LEU A 485 30.91 42.61 5.01
C LEU A 485 31.11 41.13 5.33
N GLU A 486 31.91 40.79 6.34
CA GLU A 486 32.06 39.41 6.83
C GLU A 486 30.77 38.85 7.44
N SER A 487 30.00 39.65 8.19
CA SER A 487 28.72 39.20 8.74
C SER A 487 27.66 38.99 7.66
N LEU A 488 27.67 39.82 6.62
CA LEU A 488 26.80 39.67 5.45
C LEU A 488 27.19 38.46 4.58
N THR A 489 28.48 38.19 4.35
CA THR A 489 28.90 36.98 3.63
C THR A 489 28.61 35.71 4.44
N GLN A 490 28.80 35.72 5.75
CA GLN A 490 28.35 34.62 6.61
C GLN A 490 26.83 34.42 6.56
N HIS A 491 26.05 35.50 6.51
CA HIS A 491 24.61 35.42 6.38
C HIS A 491 24.20 34.80 5.04
N ASP A 492 24.79 35.25 3.94
CA ASP A 492 24.57 34.73 2.58
C ASP A 492 24.91 33.23 2.50
N ASP A 493 26.06 32.84 3.06
CA ASP A 493 26.50 31.44 3.09
C ASP A 493 25.57 30.57 3.95
N ASN A 494 25.08 31.10 5.07
CA ASN A 494 24.11 30.41 5.93
C ASN A 494 22.75 30.25 5.24
N GLU A 495 22.27 31.26 4.51
CA GLU A 495 21.02 31.16 3.74
C GLU A 495 21.15 30.10 2.63
N GLN A 496 22.26 30.10 1.89
CA GLN A 496 22.53 29.10 0.87
C GLN A 496 22.64 27.69 1.46
N ALA A 497 23.34 27.53 2.60
CA ALA A 497 23.49 26.25 3.29
C ALA A 497 22.16 25.74 3.85
N SER A 498 21.32 26.63 4.37
CA SER A 498 19.97 26.29 4.86
C SER A 498 19.07 25.77 3.74
N ALA A 499 19.06 26.46 2.60
CA ALA A 499 18.30 26.03 1.42
C ALA A 499 18.82 24.69 0.85
N GLN A 500 20.15 24.49 0.83
CA GLN A 500 20.75 23.23 0.40
C GLN A 500 20.37 22.09 1.35
N LYS A 501 20.45 22.31 2.66
CA LYS A 501 20.11 21.32 3.68
C LYS A 501 18.64 20.88 3.58
N ALA A 502 17.73 21.80 3.27
CA ALA A 502 16.33 21.47 3.04
C ALA A 502 16.14 20.51 1.84
N VAL A 503 16.86 20.75 0.73
CA VAL A 503 16.86 19.85 -0.44
C VAL A 503 17.44 18.48 -0.10
N ASP A 504 18.56 18.45 0.63
CA ASP A 504 19.22 17.20 1.02
C ASP A 504 18.31 16.34 1.92
N GLN A 505 17.66 16.97 2.91
CA GLN A 505 16.71 16.30 3.80
C GLN A 505 15.50 15.72 3.06
N LEU A 506 14.90 16.50 2.16
CA LEU A 506 13.76 16.03 1.36
C LEU A 506 14.18 14.93 0.37
N THR A 507 15.41 14.99 -0.15
CA THR A 507 15.98 13.94 -1.01
C THR A 507 16.16 12.63 -0.25
N GLU A 508 16.67 12.69 0.98
CA GLU A 508 16.82 11.52 1.85
C GLU A 508 15.45 10.91 2.20
N GLN A 509 14.48 11.74 2.61
CA GLN A 509 13.10 11.31 2.88
C GLN A 509 12.46 10.64 1.66
N ARG A 510 12.63 11.21 0.46
CA ARG A 510 12.13 10.61 -0.80
C ARG A 510 12.76 9.24 -1.04
N ASN A 511 14.06 9.08 -0.80
CA ASN A 511 14.75 7.82 -1.01
C ASN A 511 14.27 6.75 -0.01
N GLN A 512 14.08 7.10 1.26
CA GLN A 512 13.51 6.22 2.29
C GLN A 512 12.09 5.78 1.92
N LEU A 513 11.21 6.70 1.50
CA LEU A 513 9.86 6.37 1.06
C LEU A 513 9.88 5.44 -0.16
N ARG A 514 10.80 5.66 -1.11
CA ARG A 514 10.95 4.78 -2.29
C ARG A 514 11.35 3.35 -1.90
N GLU A 515 12.24 3.20 -0.93
CA GLU A 515 12.63 1.89 -0.40
C GLU A 515 11.46 1.19 0.31
N GLN A 516 10.71 1.91 1.15
CA GLN A 516 9.52 1.40 1.82
C GLN A 516 8.44 0.94 0.83
N VAL A 517 8.15 1.74 -0.19
CA VAL A 517 7.23 1.36 -1.29
C VAL A 517 7.74 0.11 -2.00
N GLY A 518 9.04 0.02 -2.28
CA GLY A 518 9.66 -1.19 -2.85
C GLY A 518 9.44 -2.43 -2.00
N GLY A 519 9.60 -2.32 -0.68
CA GLY A 519 9.34 -3.39 0.28
C GLY A 519 7.88 -3.83 0.31
N VAL A 520 6.93 -2.88 0.30
CA VAL A 520 5.50 -3.19 0.25
C VAL A 520 5.11 -3.86 -1.07
N ILE A 521 5.65 -3.41 -2.20
CA ILE A 521 5.42 -4.06 -3.51
C ILE A 521 5.94 -5.49 -3.52
N ALA A 522 7.13 -5.75 -2.96
CA ALA A 522 7.67 -7.11 -2.84
C ALA A 522 6.75 -8.00 -1.99
N ARG A 523 6.28 -7.48 -0.84
CA ARG A 523 5.31 -8.18 0.03
C ARG A 523 4.00 -8.46 -0.70
N GLN A 524 3.45 -7.51 -1.46
CA GLN A 524 2.23 -7.73 -2.25
C GLN A 524 2.38 -8.86 -3.28
N LYS A 525 3.53 -8.93 -3.97
CA LYS A 525 3.81 -10.02 -4.92
C LYS A 525 3.86 -11.39 -4.23
N GLU A 526 4.47 -11.46 -3.06
CA GLU A 526 4.52 -12.70 -2.28
C GLU A 526 3.11 -13.13 -1.81
N LEU A 527 2.32 -12.18 -1.30
CA LEU A 527 0.92 -12.46 -0.90
C LEU A 527 0.05 -12.89 -2.08
N LEU A 528 0.25 -12.31 -3.27
CA LEU A 528 -0.43 -12.73 -4.51
C LEU A 528 -0.08 -14.18 -4.88
N ARG A 529 1.20 -14.54 -4.83
CA ARG A 529 1.64 -15.92 -5.10
C ARG A 529 1.03 -16.92 -4.11
N GLN A 530 0.99 -16.57 -2.82
CA GLN A 530 0.37 -17.42 -1.79
C GLN A 530 -1.14 -17.56 -2.02
N HIS A 531 -1.81 -16.48 -2.40
CA HIS A 531 -3.23 -16.49 -2.75
C HIS A 531 -3.52 -17.39 -3.96
N GLU A 532 -2.72 -17.32 -5.02
CA GLU A 532 -2.85 -18.21 -6.19
C GLU A 532 -2.68 -19.70 -5.80
N GLN A 533 -1.69 -20.02 -4.97
CA GLN A 533 -1.46 -21.38 -4.49
C GLN A 533 -2.63 -21.92 -3.66
N LEU A 534 -3.18 -21.12 -2.75
CA LEU A 534 -4.32 -21.52 -1.93
C LEU A 534 -5.63 -21.56 -2.72
N THR A 535 -5.80 -20.68 -3.71
CA THR A 535 -6.95 -20.71 -4.61
C THR A 535 -6.95 -21.99 -5.44
N LEU A 536 -5.78 -22.41 -5.94
CA LEU A 536 -5.65 -23.69 -6.62
C LEU A 536 -6.02 -24.86 -5.70
N ARG A 537 -5.54 -24.84 -4.45
CA ARG A 537 -5.87 -25.86 -3.44
C ARG A 537 -7.37 -25.88 -3.10
N HIS A 538 -8.00 -24.72 -2.98
CA HIS A 538 -9.44 -24.59 -2.79
C HIS A 538 -10.22 -25.19 -3.98
N GLN A 539 -9.79 -24.89 -5.21
CA GLN A 539 -10.39 -25.44 -6.44
C GLN A 539 -10.24 -26.96 -6.55
N THR A 540 -9.18 -27.55 -6.00
CA THR A 540 -9.02 -29.02 -5.96
C THR A 540 -9.88 -29.69 -4.90
N LEU A 541 -10.10 -29.04 -3.74
CA LEU A 541 -10.85 -29.61 -2.63
C LEU A 541 -12.37 -29.52 -2.80
N ALA A 542 -12.87 -28.50 -3.49
CA ALA A 542 -14.30 -28.32 -3.77
C ALA A 542 -14.95 -29.55 -4.46
N PRO A 543 -14.41 -30.07 -5.59
CA PRO A 543 -14.98 -31.26 -6.22
C PRO A 543 -14.82 -32.53 -5.37
N ASP A 544 -13.76 -32.65 -4.56
CA ASP A 544 -13.58 -33.77 -3.64
C ASP A 544 -14.68 -33.77 -2.56
N LEU A 545 -15.06 -32.60 -2.03
CA LEU A 545 -16.20 -32.49 -1.11
C LEU A 545 -17.52 -32.78 -1.83
N GLU A 546 -17.77 -32.19 -3.00
CA GLU A 546 -19.03 -32.37 -3.75
C GLU A 546 -19.25 -33.83 -4.20
N SER A 547 -18.19 -34.56 -4.50
CA SER A 547 -18.26 -35.98 -4.89
C SER A 547 -18.49 -36.94 -3.73
N HIS A 548 -18.36 -36.48 -2.47
CA HIS A 548 -18.57 -37.32 -1.31
C HIS A 548 -20.06 -37.68 -1.13
N PRO A 549 -20.43 -38.96 -0.91
CA PRO A 549 -21.82 -39.41 -0.90
C PRO A 549 -22.70 -38.75 0.18
N LEU A 550 -22.10 -38.25 1.26
CA LEU A 550 -22.78 -37.54 2.35
C LEU A 550 -22.71 -36.00 2.24
N ALA A 551 -22.13 -35.46 1.17
CA ALA A 551 -21.91 -34.02 1.00
C ALA A 551 -23.20 -33.21 0.93
N ALA A 552 -24.20 -33.71 0.21
CA ALA A 552 -25.50 -33.06 0.11
C ALA A 552 -26.15 -32.85 1.49
N GLN A 553 -26.05 -33.86 2.38
CA GLN A 553 -26.59 -33.77 3.73
C GLN A 553 -25.92 -32.67 4.57
N LEU A 554 -24.61 -32.46 4.39
CA LEU A 554 -23.90 -31.36 5.04
C LEU A 554 -24.29 -30.00 4.45
N LEU A 555 -24.34 -29.90 3.12
CA LEU A 555 -24.58 -28.64 2.41
C LEU A 555 -26.01 -28.09 2.62
N ASP A 556 -26.99 -28.97 2.86
CA ASP A 556 -28.38 -28.60 3.18
C ASP A 556 -28.54 -27.87 4.53
N HIS A 557 -27.54 -27.94 5.42
CA HIS A 557 -27.55 -27.22 6.69
C HIS A 557 -26.97 -25.80 6.56
N ASP A 558 -27.50 -24.88 7.39
CA ASP A 558 -26.98 -23.52 7.54
C ASP A 558 -25.46 -23.54 7.77
N PRO A 559 -24.68 -22.64 7.14
CA PRO A 559 -23.21 -22.63 7.23
C PRO A 559 -22.69 -22.66 8.67
N GLY A 560 -23.31 -21.89 9.57
CA GLY A 560 -22.91 -21.83 10.98
C GLY A 560 -23.31 -23.05 11.84
N LYS A 561 -24.08 -24.00 11.30
CA LYS A 561 -24.52 -25.21 12.00
C LYS A 561 -23.87 -26.49 11.49
N ARG A 562 -23.16 -26.44 10.35
CA ARG A 562 -22.54 -27.63 9.72
C ARG A 562 -21.57 -28.36 10.64
N ASP A 563 -20.71 -27.63 11.37
CA ASP A 563 -19.77 -28.21 12.34
C ASP A 563 -20.47 -28.90 13.51
N SER A 564 -21.51 -28.27 14.05
CA SER A 564 -22.30 -28.83 15.14
C SER A 564 -23.04 -30.09 14.71
N TRP A 565 -23.56 -30.11 13.49
CA TRP A 565 -24.24 -31.26 12.91
C TRP A 565 -23.28 -32.42 12.68
N LEU A 566 -22.11 -32.17 12.07
CA LEU A 566 -21.07 -33.19 11.86
C LEU A 566 -20.63 -33.84 13.17
N SER A 567 -20.36 -33.02 14.18
CA SER A 567 -19.95 -33.48 15.51
C SER A 567 -21.04 -34.29 16.19
N GLN A 568 -22.31 -33.89 16.02
CA GLN A 568 -23.45 -34.61 16.56
C GLN A 568 -23.65 -35.97 15.87
N GLN A 569 -23.51 -36.05 14.54
CA GLN A 569 -23.62 -37.32 13.81
C GLN A 569 -22.51 -38.30 14.20
N LEU A 570 -21.27 -37.82 14.30
CA LEU A 570 -20.14 -38.65 14.75
C LEU A 570 -20.32 -39.15 16.19
N ASN A 571 -20.80 -38.29 17.10
CA ASN A 571 -21.09 -38.69 18.49
C ASN A 571 -22.24 -39.71 18.57
N ASN A 572 -23.34 -39.46 17.85
CA ASN A 572 -24.48 -40.38 17.80
C ASN A 572 -24.05 -41.76 17.25
N LEU A 573 -23.27 -41.80 16.17
CA LEU A 573 -22.75 -43.05 15.61
C LEU A 573 -21.80 -43.77 16.58
N SER A 574 -20.94 -43.03 17.30
CA SER A 574 -20.08 -43.59 18.35
C SER A 574 -20.88 -44.22 19.50
N GLU A 575 -21.94 -43.56 19.97
CA GLU A 575 -22.84 -44.07 21.01
C GLU A 575 -23.62 -45.32 20.54
N VAL A 576 -24.11 -45.31 19.30
CA VAL A 576 -24.81 -46.46 18.71
C VAL A 576 -23.85 -47.65 18.55
N ILE A 577 -22.64 -47.43 18.03
CA ILE A 577 -21.63 -48.48 17.88
C ILE A 577 -21.22 -49.07 19.24
N THR A 578 -21.03 -48.23 20.26
CA THR A 578 -20.70 -48.73 21.61
C THR A 578 -21.86 -49.48 22.25
N ARG A 579 -23.11 -49.02 22.04
CA ARG A 579 -24.30 -49.72 22.51
C ARG A 579 -24.47 -51.08 21.82
N ASP A 580 -24.34 -51.14 20.50
CA ASP A 580 -24.50 -52.36 19.71
C ASP A 580 -23.36 -53.35 19.97
N ASP A 581 -22.12 -52.88 20.18
CA ASP A 581 -20.97 -53.72 20.55
C ASP A 581 -21.13 -54.31 21.96
N ASN A 582 -21.72 -53.55 22.90
CA ASN A 582 -22.08 -54.05 24.23
C ASN A 582 -23.25 -55.04 24.18
N ALA A 583 -24.24 -54.83 23.31
CA ALA A 583 -25.35 -55.76 23.11
C ALA A 583 -24.86 -57.07 22.50
N ARG A 584 -23.99 -57.01 21.48
CA ARG A 584 -23.35 -58.18 20.86
C ARG A 584 -22.47 -58.98 21.83
N LYS A 585 -21.87 -58.35 22.84
CA LYS A 585 -21.11 -59.04 23.91
C LYS A 585 -21.99 -59.70 24.98
N ARG A 586 -23.25 -59.28 25.09
CA ARG A 586 -24.22 -59.82 26.07
C ARG A 586 -25.03 -60.99 25.51
N CYS A 587 -25.31 -60.95 24.21
CA CYS A 587 -25.72 -62.12 23.43
C CYS A 587 -24.54 -63.09 23.29
#